data_AF-A0A0T1Q4A1-F1
#
_entry.id   AF-A0A0T1Q4A1-F1
#
_cell.length_a   1.000
_cell.length_b   1.000
_cell.length_c   1.000
_cell.angle_alpha   90.00
_cell.angle_beta   90.00
_cell.angle_gamma   90.00
#
_symmetry.space_group_name_H-M   'P 1'
#
loop_
_entity.id
_entity.type
_entity.pdbx_description
1 polymer ?
#
loop_
_entity_poly.entity_id
_entity_poly.type
_entity_poly.pdbx_seq_one_letter_code
_entity_poly.pdbx_strand_id
1 'polypeptide(L)'
;MSPASIAEAAALAVAAGARDVRVHPRTPCGAESLSPRVLAPVLTAVRAAVAVPVGVTASASAEPDPGLRVERVRSWAVLAEPPDHASVDWHEPGAEEVAAALLERGVGVEAGVRSGTDGPARFARSPLASRVLRVRAEVADPDPATAGATARALLGSLDVPSGVPVLLHGVDGGTWPVLRLARRLGLGTRIGLADTLLLPDGTRARSNAELVVAALA
;
A
#
# COMPACT_ATOMS: atom_id res chain seq x y z
N MET A 1 -19.38 1.26 -3.13
CA MET A 1 -18.38 0.26 -3.61
C MET A 1 -18.66 -1.03 -2.87
N SER A 2 -18.96 -2.13 -3.58
CA SER A 2 -19.31 -3.42 -2.98
C SER A 2 -18.09 -4.37 -2.94
N PRO A 3 -18.05 -5.36 -2.04
CA PRO A 3 -17.02 -6.41 -2.06
C PRO A 3 -16.85 -7.08 -3.43
N ALA A 4 -17.96 -7.38 -4.11
CA ALA A 4 -17.96 -7.97 -5.45
C ALA A 4 -17.28 -7.05 -6.49
N SER A 5 -17.58 -5.75 -6.48
CA SER A 5 -16.94 -4.80 -7.41
C SER A 5 -15.43 -4.65 -7.16
N ILE A 6 -14.98 -4.79 -5.90
CA ILE A 6 -13.55 -4.77 -5.55
C ILE A 6 -12.88 -6.05 -6.06
N ALA A 7 -13.52 -7.21 -5.87
CA ALA A 7 -13.01 -8.49 -6.34
C ALA A 7 -12.90 -8.55 -7.87
N GLU A 8 -13.89 -8.03 -8.59
CA GLU A 8 -13.84 -7.91 -10.05
C GLU A 8 -12.69 -7.01 -10.52
N ALA A 9 -12.53 -5.83 -9.91
CA ALA A 9 -11.43 -4.92 -10.22
C ALA A 9 -10.05 -5.56 -9.92
N ALA A 10 -9.94 -6.34 -8.85
CA ALA A 10 -8.74 -7.09 -8.51
C ALA A 10 -8.43 -8.17 -9.55
N ALA A 11 -9.43 -8.96 -9.95
CA ALA A 11 -9.28 -10.00 -10.97
C ALA A 11 -8.82 -9.43 -12.31
N LEU A 12 -9.41 -8.31 -12.74
CA LEU A 12 -9.01 -7.62 -13.96
C LEU A 12 -7.58 -7.06 -13.87
N ALA A 13 -7.19 -6.50 -12.72
CA ALA A 13 -5.82 -6.02 -12.52
C ALA A 13 -4.80 -7.16 -12.54
N VAL A 14 -5.12 -8.31 -11.94
CA VAL A 14 -4.27 -9.52 -11.97
C VAL A 14 -4.18 -10.11 -13.37
N ALA A 15 -5.29 -10.19 -14.10
CA ALA A 15 -5.29 -10.62 -15.50
C ALA A 15 -4.45 -9.69 -16.39
N ALA A 16 -4.39 -8.39 -16.05
CA ALA A 16 -3.52 -7.41 -16.72
C ALA A 16 -2.03 -7.54 -16.32
N GLY A 17 -1.69 -8.32 -15.29
CA GLY A 17 -0.31 -8.60 -14.88
C GLY A 17 0.07 -8.14 -13.48
N ALA A 18 -0.88 -7.63 -12.67
CA ALA A 18 -0.61 -7.33 -11.27
C ALA A 18 -0.29 -8.61 -10.47
N ARG A 19 0.73 -8.53 -9.60
CA ARG A 19 1.21 -9.68 -8.80
C ARG A 19 0.93 -9.54 -7.30
N ASP A 20 0.29 -8.46 -6.90
CA ASP A 20 -0.09 -8.11 -5.53
C ASP A 20 -1.25 -7.11 -5.63
N VAL A 21 -2.27 -7.24 -4.80
CA VAL A 21 -3.43 -6.34 -4.79
C VAL A 21 -3.57 -5.70 -3.42
N ARG A 22 -3.60 -4.37 -3.37
CA ARG A 22 -4.04 -3.61 -2.19
C ARG A 22 -5.49 -3.21 -2.32
N VAL A 23 -6.28 -3.47 -1.28
CA VAL A 23 -7.65 -2.99 -1.15
C VAL A 23 -7.81 -2.07 0.05
N HIS A 24 -8.80 -1.18 -0.05
CA HIS A 24 -9.19 -0.26 1.02
C HIS A 24 -10.63 -0.59 1.41
N PRO A 25 -10.85 -1.50 2.38
CA PRO A 25 -12.19 -1.84 2.86
C PRO A 25 -12.88 -0.59 3.41
N ARG A 26 -14.12 -0.36 2.95
CA ARG A 26 -14.90 0.83 3.31
C ARG A 26 -16.28 0.44 3.85
N THR A 27 -16.76 1.22 4.80
CA THR A 27 -18.14 1.16 5.29
C THR A 27 -19.13 1.60 4.21
N PRO A 28 -20.44 1.36 4.39
CA PRO A 28 -21.45 1.87 3.45
C PRO A 28 -21.45 3.40 3.27
N CYS A 29 -20.99 4.16 4.27
CA CYS A 29 -20.83 5.61 4.17
C CYS A 29 -19.51 6.05 3.49
N GLY A 30 -18.67 5.10 3.05
CA GLY A 30 -17.45 5.37 2.29
C GLY A 30 -16.19 5.58 3.13
N ALA A 31 -16.29 5.56 4.46
CA ALA A 31 -15.12 5.67 5.34
C ALA A 31 -14.31 4.36 5.33
N GLU A 32 -12.99 4.47 5.30
CA GLU A 32 -12.12 3.30 5.48
C GLU A 32 -12.30 2.72 6.89
N SER A 33 -12.12 1.41 7.03
CA SER A 33 -12.31 0.76 8.33
C SER A 33 -11.38 -0.44 8.50
N LEU A 34 -10.87 -0.58 9.72
CA LEU A 34 -10.14 -1.76 10.19
C LEU A 34 -11.04 -2.78 10.91
N SER A 35 -12.37 -2.60 10.87
CA SER A 35 -13.30 -3.52 11.52
C SER A 35 -13.33 -4.88 10.81
N PRO A 36 -13.21 -6.01 11.52
CA PRO A 36 -13.36 -7.34 10.92
C PRO A 36 -14.65 -7.51 10.12
N ARG A 37 -15.73 -6.84 10.53
CA ARG A 37 -17.03 -6.88 9.83
C ARG A 37 -16.99 -6.23 8.44
N VAL A 38 -16.08 -5.29 8.23
CA VAL A 38 -15.86 -4.61 6.95
C VAL A 38 -14.80 -5.33 6.13
N LEU A 39 -13.74 -5.82 6.78
CA LEU A 39 -12.66 -6.56 6.13
C LEU A 39 -13.12 -7.92 5.59
N ALA A 40 -13.79 -8.73 6.42
CA ALA A 40 -14.07 -10.13 6.09
C ALA A 40 -14.83 -10.32 4.76
N PRO A 41 -15.91 -9.57 4.46
CA PRO A 41 -16.60 -9.71 3.19
C PRO A 41 -15.73 -9.32 1.99
N VAL A 42 -14.90 -8.29 2.12
CA VAL A 42 -13.99 -7.82 1.06
C VAL A 42 -12.88 -8.85 0.82
N LEU A 43 -12.21 -9.32 1.88
CA LEU A 43 -11.14 -10.31 1.77
C LEU A 43 -11.67 -11.63 1.18
N THR A 44 -12.84 -12.11 1.65
CA THR A 44 -13.48 -13.32 1.12
C THR A 44 -13.76 -13.20 -0.37
N ALA A 45 -14.37 -12.09 -0.80
CA ALA A 45 -14.69 -11.88 -2.21
C ALA A 45 -13.44 -11.79 -3.09
N VAL A 46 -12.41 -11.05 -2.64
CA VAL A 46 -11.17 -10.87 -3.41
C VAL A 46 -10.39 -12.18 -3.50
N ARG A 47 -10.23 -12.92 -2.40
CA ARG A 47 -9.53 -14.22 -2.40
C ARG A 47 -10.23 -15.27 -3.26
N ALA A 48 -11.55 -15.21 -3.39
CA ALA A 48 -12.28 -16.07 -4.32
C ALA A 48 -11.99 -15.73 -5.80
N ALA A 49 -11.52 -14.51 -6.10
CA ALA A 49 -11.31 -14.02 -7.46
C ALA A 49 -9.85 -14.03 -7.91
N VAL A 50 -8.87 -14.01 -6.99
CA VAL A 50 -7.44 -13.93 -7.31
C VAL A 50 -6.58 -14.85 -6.45
N ALA A 51 -5.46 -15.31 -7.02
CA ALA A 51 -4.47 -16.17 -6.33
C ALA A 51 -3.15 -15.43 -6.01
N VAL A 52 -3.17 -14.10 -5.98
CA VAL A 52 -2.02 -13.25 -5.61
C VAL A 52 -2.16 -12.73 -4.17
N PRO A 53 -1.07 -12.27 -3.53
CA PRO A 53 -1.16 -11.64 -2.21
C PRO A 53 -2.14 -10.47 -2.16
N VAL A 54 -2.94 -10.42 -1.09
CA VAL A 54 -3.94 -9.39 -0.82
C VAL A 54 -3.53 -8.58 0.41
N GLY A 55 -3.25 -7.30 0.17
CA GLY A 55 -2.92 -6.32 1.19
C GLY A 55 -4.07 -5.40 1.57
N VAL A 56 -4.05 -4.91 2.81
CA VAL A 56 -4.93 -3.83 3.28
C VAL A 56 -4.12 -2.65 3.81
N THR A 57 -4.78 -1.54 4.11
CA THR A 57 -4.15 -0.46 4.90
C THR A 57 -4.40 -0.64 6.39
N ALA A 58 -3.42 -0.27 7.21
CA ALA A 58 -3.52 -0.09 8.66
C ALA A 58 -3.01 1.31 9.04
N SER A 59 -3.45 2.33 8.27
CA SER A 59 -3.12 3.75 8.45
C SER A 59 -4.13 4.50 9.33
N ALA A 60 -3.76 5.72 9.74
CA ALA A 60 -4.61 6.62 10.52
C ALA A 60 -5.89 7.05 9.79
N SER A 61 -5.94 6.96 8.46
CA SER A 61 -7.16 7.22 7.69
C SER A 61 -8.30 6.25 8.04
N ALA A 62 -7.97 5.02 8.45
CA ALA A 62 -8.95 3.98 8.78
C ALA A 62 -9.26 3.90 10.29
N GLU A 63 -8.32 4.32 11.14
CA GLU A 63 -8.48 4.46 12.59
C GLU A 63 -7.45 5.49 13.11
N PRO A 64 -7.84 6.75 13.38
CA PRO A 64 -6.89 7.82 13.72
C PRO A 64 -6.16 7.62 15.04
N ASP A 65 -6.82 7.02 16.02
CA ASP A 65 -6.23 6.78 17.34
C ASP A 65 -5.26 5.59 17.28
N PRO A 66 -3.98 5.75 17.70
CA PRO A 66 -2.98 4.70 17.59
C PRO A 66 -3.29 3.49 18.50
N GLY A 67 -3.85 3.72 19.69
CA GLY A 67 -4.21 2.64 20.61
C GLY A 67 -5.38 1.83 20.06
N LEU A 68 -6.43 2.50 19.59
CA LEU A 68 -7.56 1.85 18.92
C LEU A 68 -7.10 1.12 17.65
N ARG A 69 -6.13 1.64 16.90
CA ARG A 69 -5.60 0.96 15.71
C ARG A 69 -5.01 -0.40 16.04
N VAL A 70 -4.24 -0.49 17.13
CA VAL A 70 -3.72 -1.76 17.65
C VAL A 70 -4.86 -2.69 18.07
N GLU A 71 -5.87 -2.18 18.79
CA GLU A 71 -7.04 -2.97 19.19
C GLU A 71 -7.81 -3.50 17.97
N ARG A 72 -7.98 -2.69 16.92
CA ARG A 72 -8.61 -3.11 15.66
C ARG A 72 -7.83 -4.24 15.01
N VAL A 73 -6.51 -4.11 14.88
CA VAL A 73 -5.66 -5.18 14.34
C VAL A 73 -5.76 -6.45 15.19
N ARG A 74 -5.70 -6.34 16.52
CA ARG A 74 -5.87 -7.50 17.42
C ARG A 74 -7.23 -8.18 17.23
N SER A 75 -8.28 -7.40 17.02
CA SER A 75 -9.65 -7.92 16.78
C SER A 75 -9.78 -8.76 15.52
N TRP A 76 -8.83 -8.69 14.58
CA TRP A 76 -8.83 -9.55 13.39
C TRP A 76 -8.65 -11.04 13.71
N ALA A 77 -8.49 -11.44 14.99
CA ALA A 77 -8.37 -12.84 15.39
C ALA A 77 -9.63 -13.66 15.04
N VAL A 78 -10.74 -12.97 14.80
CA VAL A 78 -12.01 -13.57 14.34
C VAL A 78 -12.08 -13.75 12.83
N LEU A 79 -11.11 -13.24 12.06
CA LEU A 79 -11.07 -13.48 10.61
C LEU A 79 -10.68 -14.93 10.34
N ALA A 80 -11.47 -15.62 9.52
CA ALA A 80 -11.13 -16.97 9.06
C ALA A 80 -9.79 -16.97 8.30
N GLU A 81 -9.59 -15.96 7.44
CA GLU A 81 -8.35 -15.72 6.74
C GLU A 81 -7.97 -14.23 6.87
N PRO A 82 -6.85 -13.90 7.54
CA PRO A 82 -6.35 -12.52 7.61
C PRO A 82 -5.81 -12.07 6.24
N PRO A 83 -5.59 -10.76 6.01
CA PRO A 83 -4.86 -10.30 4.83
C PRO A 83 -3.41 -10.82 4.83
N ASP A 84 -2.80 -10.96 3.65
CA ASP A 84 -1.42 -11.45 3.54
C ASP A 84 -0.42 -10.40 4.04
N HIS A 85 -0.74 -9.12 3.84
CA HIS A 85 0.01 -8.00 4.40
C HIS A 85 -0.88 -6.81 4.74
N ALA A 86 -0.36 -5.89 5.56
CA ALA A 86 -0.96 -4.59 5.78
C ALA A 86 0.11 -3.49 5.73
N SER A 87 -0.24 -2.34 5.14
CA SER A 87 0.65 -1.18 5.13
C SER A 87 0.52 -0.36 6.42
N VAL A 88 1.65 -0.04 7.04
CA VAL A 88 1.75 0.82 8.23
C VAL A 88 2.65 2.00 7.88
N ASP A 89 2.14 3.22 8.06
CA ASP A 89 2.89 4.43 7.74
C ASP A 89 3.77 4.85 8.92
N TRP A 90 5.10 4.77 8.74
CA TRP A 90 6.07 4.92 9.83
C TRP A 90 6.18 6.34 10.41
N HIS A 91 5.65 7.32 9.70
CA HIS A 91 5.53 8.70 10.19
C HIS A 91 4.34 8.89 11.14
N GLU A 92 3.39 7.94 11.16
CA GLU A 92 2.24 8.01 12.04
C GLU A 92 2.61 7.61 13.48
N PRO A 93 1.97 8.21 14.50
CA PRO A 93 2.08 7.73 15.87
C PRO A 93 1.62 6.26 15.99
N GLY A 94 2.30 5.48 16.82
CA GLY A 94 1.95 4.08 17.09
C GLY A 94 2.35 3.08 16.00
N ALA A 95 3.16 3.48 15.01
CA ALA A 95 3.50 2.63 13.87
C ALA A 95 4.18 1.31 14.29
N GLU A 96 5.08 1.33 15.27
CA GLU A 96 5.77 0.12 15.73
C GLU A 96 4.84 -0.83 16.48
N GLU A 97 3.93 -0.30 17.30
CA GLU A 97 2.94 -1.07 18.04
C GLU A 97 1.93 -1.73 17.10
N VAL A 98 1.50 -1.02 16.06
CA VAL A 98 0.63 -1.57 15.01
C VAL A 98 1.36 -2.65 14.21
N ALA A 99 2.62 -2.39 13.81
CA ALA A 99 3.45 -3.36 13.10
C ALA A 99 3.69 -4.63 13.95
N ALA A 100 3.98 -4.48 15.25
CA ALA A 100 4.15 -5.60 16.17
C ALA A 100 2.85 -6.44 16.26
N ALA A 101 1.70 -5.79 16.42
CA ALA A 101 0.41 -6.47 16.46
C ALA A 101 0.07 -7.22 15.16
N LEU A 102 0.48 -6.70 14.00
CA LEU A 102 0.34 -7.40 12.71
C LEU A 102 1.25 -8.64 12.64
N LEU A 103 2.51 -8.50 13.04
CA LEU A 103 3.49 -9.59 13.03
C LEU A 103 3.12 -10.72 13.99
N GLU A 104 2.61 -10.41 15.19
CA GLU A 104 2.09 -11.38 16.16
C GLU A 104 0.97 -12.25 15.57
N ARG A 105 0.27 -11.74 14.56
CA ARG A 105 -0.84 -12.41 13.88
C ARG A 105 -0.42 -13.10 12.59
N GLY A 106 0.87 -13.09 12.26
CA GLY A 106 1.39 -13.63 11.00
C GLY A 106 1.02 -12.80 9.76
N VAL A 107 0.60 -11.54 9.92
CA VAL A 107 0.34 -10.64 8.80
C VAL A 107 1.63 -9.91 8.43
N GLY A 108 2.03 -9.95 7.15
CA GLY A 108 3.20 -9.24 6.67
C GLY A 108 3.05 -7.72 6.84
N VAL A 109 4.13 -7.03 7.20
CA VAL A 109 4.12 -5.56 7.34
C VAL A 109 4.75 -4.93 6.11
N GLU A 110 4.00 -4.10 5.40
CA GLU A 110 4.59 -3.18 4.43
C GLU A 110 4.86 -1.83 5.10
N ALA A 111 6.12 -1.48 5.29
CA ALA A 111 6.52 -0.24 5.96
C ALA A 111 6.39 0.96 5.01
N GLY A 112 5.37 1.78 5.21
CA GLY A 112 5.15 3.02 4.48
C GLY A 112 6.10 4.12 4.96
N VAL A 113 6.94 4.63 4.06
CA VAL A 113 7.81 5.78 4.30
C VAL A 113 7.49 6.86 3.26
N ARG A 114 7.14 8.06 3.71
CA ARG A 114 6.64 9.13 2.85
C ARG A 114 7.66 10.27 2.75
N SER A 115 7.89 10.77 1.53
CA SER A 115 8.70 11.96 1.30
C SER A 115 8.18 13.16 2.07
N GLY A 116 9.08 13.97 2.64
CA GLY A 116 8.69 15.16 3.42
C GLY A 116 8.20 14.85 4.84
N THR A 117 8.35 13.61 5.31
CA THR A 117 8.07 13.21 6.69
C THR A 117 9.34 12.71 7.38
N ASP A 118 9.28 12.51 8.70
CA ASP A 118 10.34 11.87 9.47
C ASP A 118 10.27 10.34 9.45
N GLY A 119 9.35 9.76 8.68
CA GLY A 119 9.15 8.31 8.53
C GLY A 119 10.42 7.52 8.19
N PRO A 120 11.25 7.94 7.20
CA PRO A 120 12.54 7.30 6.92
C PRO A 120 13.45 7.17 8.14
N ALA A 121 13.60 8.26 8.90
CA ALA A 121 14.46 8.29 10.08
C ALA A 121 13.89 7.43 11.23
N ARG A 122 12.56 7.41 11.40
CA ARG A 122 11.90 6.54 12.37
C ARG A 122 12.07 5.07 12.00
N PHE A 123 11.90 4.71 10.72
CA PHE A 123 12.06 3.34 10.24
C PHE A 123 13.49 2.84 10.45
N ALA A 124 14.50 3.65 10.11
CA ALA A 124 15.92 3.31 10.27
C ALA A 124 16.29 2.92 11.71
N ARG A 125 15.65 3.53 12.71
CA ARG A 125 15.90 3.24 14.14
C ARG A 125 15.04 2.10 14.69
N SER A 126 14.09 1.59 13.90
CA SER A 126 13.10 0.65 14.39
C SER A 126 13.71 -0.75 14.58
N PRO A 127 13.49 -1.41 15.72
CA PRO A 127 13.90 -2.80 15.91
C PRO A 127 13.11 -3.77 15.01
N LEU A 128 12.02 -3.31 14.38
CA LEU A 128 11.19 -4.10 13.48
C LEU A 128 11.62 -3.99 12.01
N ALA A 129 12.58 -3.12 11.68
CA ALA A 129 12.94 -2.81 10.29
C ALA A 129 13.35 -4.05 9.47
N SER A 130 14.05 -5.02 10.08
CA SER A 130 14.46 -6.26 9.42
C SER A 130 13.36 -7.33 9.35
N ARG A 131 12.21 -7.09 9.98
CA ARG A 131 11.08 -8.03 10.07
C ARG A 131 9.94 -7.66 9.12
N VAL A 132 10.01 -6.52 8.45
CA VAL A 132 8.98 -6.09 7.50
C VAL A 132 9.08 -6.87 6.18
N LEU A 133 7.95 -7.02 5.50
CA LEU A 133 7.87 -7.67 4.20
C LEU A 133 8.63 -6.88 3.13
N ARG A 134 8.43 -5.56 3.12
CA ARG A 134 9.09 -4.60 2.22
C ARG A 134 8.89 -3.18 2.73
N VAL A 135 9.72 -2.26 2.25
CA VAL A 135 9.52 -0.81 2.40
C VAL A 135 8.72 -0.30 1.21
N ARG A 136 7.62 0.42 1.46
CA ARG A 136 6.89 1.20 0.46
C ARG A 136 7.27 2.67 0.59
N ALA A 137 8.13 3.12 -0.31
CA ALA A 137 8.50 4.51 -0.47
C ALA A 137 7.44 5.27 -1.28
N GLU A 138 6.74 6.18 -0.61
CA GLU A 138 5.72 7.06 -1.19
C GLU A 138 6.27 8.44 -1.49
N VAL A 139 6.25 8.81 -2.76
CA VAL A 139 6.56 10.17 -3.23
C VAL A 139 5.26 10.97 -3.24
N ALA A 140 5.09 11.82 -2.23
CA ALA A 140 3.90 12.66 -2.03
C ALA A 140 3.90 13.94 -2.88
N ASP A 141 4.96 14.17 -3.66
CA ASP A 141 5.06 15.29 -4.60
C ASP A 141 4.22 15.00 -5.87
N PRO A 142 3.12 15.73 -6.10
CA PRO A 142 2.21 15.45 -7.21
C PRO A 142 2.68 16.06 -8.53
N ASP A 143 3.70 16.92 -8.53
CA ASP A 143 4.14 17.61 -9.74
C ASP A 143 5.06 16.69 -10.57
N PRO A 144 4.69 16.38 -11.83
CA PRO A 144 5.48 15.50 -12.69
C PRO A 144 6.91 16.00 -12.94
N ALA A 145 7.16 17.31 -12.86
CA ALA A 145 8.48 17.90 -13.08
C ALA A 145 9.42 17.71 -11.88
N THR A 146 8.91 17.77 -10.66
CA THR A 146 9.72 17.71 -9.43
C THR A 146 9.71 16.34 -8.75
N ALA A 147 8.67 15.52 -8.97
CA ALA A 147 8.52 14.21 -8.32
C ALA A 147 9.73 13.29 -8.52
N GLY A 148 10.41 13.36 -9.66
CA GLY A 148 11.61 12.56 -9.91
C GLY A 148 12.82 12.96 -9.05
N ALA A 149 12.93 14.24 -8.66
CA ALA A 149 13.95 14.70 -7.73
C ALA A 149 13.58 14.29 -6.29
N THR A 150 12.30 14.50 -5.91
CA THR A 150 11.76 14.07 -4.62
C THR A 150 11.93 12.57 -4.39
N ALA A 151 11.71 11.75 -5.42
CA ALA A 151 11.93 10.31 -5.36
C ALA A 151 13.39 9.93 -5.05
N ARG A 152 14.36 10.58 -5.71
CA ARG A 152 15.79 10.32 -5.45
C ARG A 152 16.20 10.78 -4.06
N ALA A 153 15.69 11.91 -3.60
CA ALA A 153 15.94 12.41 -2.25
C ALA A 153 15.36 11.45 -1.19
N LEU A 154 14.13 10.95 -1.38
CA LEU A 154 13.54 9.95 -0.51
C LEU A 154 14.41 8.69 -0.47
N LEU A 155 14.70 8.09 -1.64
CA LEU A 155 15.54 6.89 -1.72
C LEU A 155 16.92 7.07 -1.07
N GLY A 156 17.57 8.23 -1.26
CA GLY A 156 18.87 8.54 -0.66
C GLY A 156 18.84 8.73 0.86
N SER A 157 17.68 8.91 1.46
CA SER A 157 17.49 8.99 2.91
C SER A 157 17.02 7.68 3.55
N LEU A 158 16.75 6.65 2.76
CA LEU A 158 16.34 5.35 3.28
C LEU A 158 17.57 4.56 3.74
N ASP A 159 17.57 4.17 5.01
CA ASP A 159 18.47 3.17 5.56
C ASP A 159 17.68 1.87 5.75
N VAL A 160 17.75 1.00 4.74
CA VAL A 160 16.96 -0.23 4.65
C VAL A 160 17.85 -1.43 4.97
N PRO A 161 17.46 -2.32 5.90
CA PRO A 161 18.22 -3.53 6.18
C PRO A 161 18.45 -4.40 4.94
N SER A 162 19.59 -5.05 4.87
CA SER A 162 19.94 -5.94 3.77
C SER A 162 18.87 -7.02 3.57
N GLY A 163 18.45 -7.24 2.32
CA GLY A 163 17.44 -8.22 1.95
C GLY A 163 15.99 -7.74 2.05
N VAL A 164 15.71 -6.56 2.63
CA VAL A 164 14.36 -5.99 2.65
C VAL A 164 14.09 -5.26 1.31
N PRO A 165 13.11 -5.70 0.50
CA PRO A 165 12.83 -5.07 -0.79
C PRO A 165 12.26 -3.65 -0.64
N VAL A 166 12.49 -2.80 -1.64
CA VAL A 166 11.88 -1.47 -1.74
C VAL A 166 10.91 -1.42 -2.91
N LEU A 167 9.70 -0.96 -2.63
CA LEU A 167 8.69 -0.58 -3.61
C LEU A 167 8.59 0.95 -3.64
N LEU A 168 8.71 1.56 -4.82
CA LEU A 168 8.60 3.00 -5.00
C LEU A 168 7.33 3.33 -5.80
N HIS A 169 6.58 4.31 -5.32
CA HIS A 169 5.39 4.83 -6.03
C HIS A 169 5.21 6.32 -5.75
N GLY A 170 4.51 6.99 -6.67
CA GLY A 170 4.16 8.40 -6.55
C GLY A 170 2.66 8.59 -6.65
N VAL A 171 2.21 9.82 -6.40
CA VAL A 171 0.79 10.20 -6.42
C VAL A 171 0.51 11.20 -7.54
N ASP A 172 -0.75 11.24 -7.99
CA ASP A 172 -1.28 12.15 -9.01
C ASP A 172 -0.36 12.28 -10.23
N GLY A 173 0.06 13.51 -10.57
CA GLY A 173 0.96 13.78 -11.71
C GLY A 173 2.35 13.17 -11.54
N GLY A 174 2.81 12.97 -10.30
CA GLY A 174 4.09 12.34 -9.97
C GLY A 174 4.12 10.83 -10.22
N THR A 175 2.96 10.17 -10.34
CA THR A 175 2.85 8.70 -10.45
C THR A 175 3.67 8.13 -11.60
N TRP A 176 3.51 8.63 -12.82
CA TRP A 176 4.20 8.09 -14.00
C TRP A 176 5.71 8.37 -14.01
N PRO A 177 6.19 9.60 -13.74
CA PRO A 177 7.63 9.85 -13.58
C PRO A 177 8.31 8.95 -12.53
N VAL A 178 7.66 8.75 -11.38
CA VAL A 178 8.18 7.92 -10.28
C VAL A 178 8.16 6.44 -10.65
N LEU A 179 7.09 5.94 -11.27
CA LEU A 179 7.02 4.56 -11.75
C LEU A 179 8.12 4.25 -12.77
N ARG A 180 8.36 5.15 -13.73
CA ARG A 180 9.46 4.98 -14.70
C ARG A 180 10.84 4.97 -14.02
N LEU A 181 11.02 5.78 -12.97
CA LEU A 181 12.25 5.77 -12.19
C LEU A 181 12.43 4.44 -11.43
N ALA A 182 11.38 3.96 -10.76
CA ALA A 182 11.38 2.68 -10.05
C ALA A 182 11.78 1.53 -10.98
N ARG A 183 11.18 1.46 -12.20
CA ARG A 183 11.55 0.46 -13.22
C ARG A 183 13.03 0.54 -13.62
N ARG A 184 13.55 1.75 -13.88
CA ARG A 184 14.99 1.92 -14.22
C ARG A 184 15.94 1.49 -13.11
N LEU A 185 15.51 1.61 -11.86
CA LEU A 185 16.29 1.23 -10.68
C LEU A 185 16.09 -0.24 -10.28
N GLY A 186 15.23 -0.99 -10.98
CA GLY A 186 14.90 -2.37 -10.63
C GLY A 186 14.11 -2.52 -9.31
N LEU A 187 13.45 -1.46 -8.85
CA LEU A 187 12.64 -1.47 -7.63
C LEU A 187 11.25 -2.04 -7.89
N GLY A 188 10.58 -2.46 -6.82
CA GLY A 188 9.15 -2.77 -6.88
C GLY A 188 8.33 -1.54 -7.28
N THR A 189 7.22 -1.75 -7.97
CA THR A 189 6.32 -0.69 -8.43
C THR A 189 4.90 -0.92 -7.93
N ARG A 190 4.15 0.16 -7.74
CA ARG A 190 2.70 0.15 -7.53
C ARG A 190 2.03 1.11 -8.49
N ILE A 191 0.84 0.74 -8.96
CA ILE A 191 -0.04 1.59 -9.76
C ILE A 191 -1.49 1.25 -9.44
N GLY A 192 -2.38 2.24 -9.49
CA GLY A 192 -3.81 2.04 -9.37
C GLY A 192 -4.55 3.38 -9.26
N LEU A 193 -5.88 3.30 -9.28
CA LEU A 193 -6.78 4.45 -9.15
C LEU A 193 -6.67 5.15 -7.79
N ALA A 194 -6.03 4.50 -6.80
CA ALA A 194 -5.69 5.10 -5.53
C ALA A 194 -4.52 6.09 -5.62
N ASP A 195 -3.69 5.98 -6.66
CA ASP A 195 -2.48 6.79 -6.84
C ASP A 195 -2.68 7.82 -7.96
N THR A 196 -3.34 7.45 -9.07
CA THR A 196 -3.64 8.37 -10.16
C THR A 196 -4.92 7.98 -10.91
N LEU A 197 -5.58 8.98 -11.49
CA LEU A 197 -6.75 8.78 -12.35
C LEU A 197 -6.40 8.88 -13.84
N LEU A 198 -5.14 9.15 -14.18
CA LEU A 198 -4.70 9.46 -15.55
C LEU A 198 -3.73 8.39 -16.08
N LEU A 199 -3.86 8.09 -17.37
CA LEU A 199 -2.90 7.34 -18.18
C LEU A 199 -1.66 8.20 -18.50
N PRO A 200 -0.58 7.61 -19.03
CA PRO A 200 0.66 8.34 -19.31
C PRO A 200 0.51 9.49 -20.29
N ASP A 201 -0.51 9.43 -21.15
CA ASP A 201 -0.86 10.46 -22.15
C ASP A 201 -1.79 11.55 -21.59
N GLY A 202 -2.16 11.47 -20.32
CA GLY A 202 -3.06 12.40 -19.64
C GLY A 202 -4.55 12.09 -19.80
N THR A 203 -4.93 11.05 -20.54
CA THR A 203 -6.34 10.63 -20.63
C THR A 203 -6.77 9.94 -19.35
N ARG A 204 -8.08 9.95 -19.04
CA ARG A 204 -8.60 9.34 -17.80
C ARG A 204 -8.61 7.81 -17.92
N ALA A 205 -8.01 7.13 -16.95
CA ALA A 205 -8.07 5.68 -16.86
C ALA A 205 -9.50 5.22 -16.50
N ARG A 206 -9.95 4.16 -17.18
CA ARG A 206 -11.28 3.55 -16.99
C ARG A 206 -11.27 2.47 -15.92
N SER A 207 -10.10 1.90 -15.62
CA SER A 207 -9.94 0.82 -14.64
C SER A 207 -8.51 0.70 -14.11
N ASN A 208 -8.35 -0.03 -13.01
CA ASN A 208 -7.01 -0.43 -12.54
C ASN A 208 -6.28 -1.31 -13.57
N ALA A 209 -7.00 -2.18 -14.29
CA ALA A 209 -6.40 -3.04 -15.31
C ALA A 209 -5.75 -2.24 -16.45
N GLU A 210 -6.40 -1.16 -16.89
CA GLU A 210 -5.85 -0.27 -17.91
C GLU A 210 -4.56 0.42 -17.44
N LEU A 211 -4.53 0.86 -16.18
CA LEU A 211 -3.32 1.40 -15.56
C LEU A 211 -2.19 0.36 -15.48
N VAL A 212 -2.51 -0.89 -15.12
CA VAL A 212 -1.52 -1.99 -15.08
C VAL A 212 -0.95 -2.27 -16.47
N VAL A 213 -1.78 -2.36 -17.51
CA VAL A 213 -1.32 -2.55 -18.89
C VAL A 213 -0.37 -1.41 -19.30
N ALA A 214 -0.77 -0.16 -19.05
CA ALA A 214 0.06 1.00 -19.38
C ALA A 214 1.38 1.05 -18.59
N ALA A 215 1.40 0.52 -17.36
CA ALA A 215 2.61 0.42 -16.55
C ALA A 215 3.59 -0.65 -17.02
N LEU A 216 3.11 -1.69 -17.70
CA LEU A 216 3.91 -2.80 -18.22
C LEU A 216 4.45 -2.56 -19.63
N ALA A 217 3.79 -1.71 -20.42
CA ALA A 217 4.29 -1.23 -21.72
C ALA A 217 5.67 -0.55 -21.58
#